data_AF-A0A1M7RR56-F1
#
_entry.id   AF-A0A1M7RR56-F1
#
_cell.length_a   1.000
_cell.length_b   1.000
_cell.length_c   1.000
_cell.angle_alpha   90.00
_cell.angle_beta   90.00
_cell.angle_gamma   90.00
#
_symmetry.space_group_name_H-M   'P 1'
#
loop_
_entity.id
_entity.type
_entity.pdbx_description
1 polymer ?
#
loop_
_entity_poly.entity_id
_entity_poly.type
_entity_poly.pdbx_seq_one_letter_code
_entity_poly.pdbx_strand_id
1 'polypeptide(L)'
;MSIRARIASLLVALAPLTALAPAGAQGAEIWVTNEKDDAISVIDVESLSVTRTVPVGERPRGVTFSRDYSRLYVCASDSDAVQVIDPETGALLHNLPSGEDPEQFILHPDDRRLYIANEDDAVATVVDTAARTVLAQIDVGVEPEGMAVSPDGKVVIVTSETSSMAHWIDADTHRIFANTLVDQRPRHAEFTHDGKQLWVSSEIGGTISVFDAATQALLGKIGFEIRGVNPDLIQPVGFKITSDDSLAFVALGPANHVAVVDVPGRKVLDYILVGRRPWHMAMTPDDKLLFVTNGVSGDVTVIDVAAREAVKTIKVGRYPWGAAWRP
;
A
#
# COMPACT_ATOMS: atom_id res chain seq x y z
N MET A 1 -43.70 69.69 -34.06
CA MET A 1 -42.57 68.90 -33.51
C MET A 1 -43.08 68.24 -32.23
N SER A 2 -43.48 66.96 -32.33
CA SER A 2 -42.79 65.78 -31.74
C SER A 2 -43.04 65.72 -30.21
N ILE A 3 -43.46 64.63 -29.55
CA ILE A 3 -43.22 63.19 -29.66
C ILE A 3 -44.41 62.46 -28.98
N ARG A 4 -44.89 61.36 -29.58
CA ARG A 4 -45.75 60.36 -28.91
C ARG A 4 -44.84 59.39 -28.15
N ALA A 5 -44.99 59.28 -26.83
CA ALA A 5 -44.30 58.29 -26.02
C ALA A 5 -45.01 56.92 -26.13
N ARG A 6 -44.29 55.91 -26.62
CA ARG A 6 -44.69 54.49 -26.53
C ARG A 6 -44.02 53.89 -25.29
N ILE A 7 -44.82 53.41 -24.35
CA ILE A 7 -44.34 52.57 -23.24
C ILE A 7 -44.22 51.14 -23.78
N ALA A 8 -43.00 50.64 -23.88
CA ALA A 8 -42.72 49.25 -24.21
C ALA A 8 -42.68 48.43 -22.91
N SER A 9 -43.55 47.44 -22.80
CA SER A 9 -43.55 46.46 -21.70
C SER A 9 -42.36 45.52 -21.87
N LEU A 10 -41.43 45.56 -20.90
CA LEU A 10 -40.26 44.67 -20.85
C LEU A 10 -40.70 43.32 -20.24
N LEU A 11 -40.81 42.29 -21.08
CA LEU A 11 -40.92 40.90 -20.66
C LEU A 11 -39.54 40.44 -20.16
N VAL A 12 -39.38 40.34 -18.84
CA VAL A 12 -38.21 39.68 -18.23
C VAL A 12 -38.42 38.17 -18.33
N ALA A 13 -37.70 37.54 -19.25
CA ALA A 13 -37.63 36.09 -19.34
C ALA A 13 -36.82 35.55 -18.15
N LEU A 14 -37.48 34.86 -17.23
CA LEU A 14 -36.87 34.18 -16.10
C LEU A 14 -36.20 32.89 -16.63
N ALA A 15 -34.88 32.90 -16.78
CA ALA A 15 -34.12 31.69 -17.10
C ALA A 15 -34.14 30.73 -15.89
N PRO A 16 -34.36 29.41 -16.08
CA PRO A 16 -34.33 28.47 -14.99
C PRO A 16 -32.90 28.38 -14.43
N LEU A 17 -32.76 28.67 -13.14
CA LEU A 17 -31.56 28.40 -12.36
C LEU A 17 -31.38 26.86 -12.31
N THR A 18 -30.51 26.32 -13.16
CA THR A 18 -30.01 24.95 -12.98
C THR A 18 -29.21 24.90 -11.69
N ALA A 19 -29.79 24.31 -10.65
CA ALA A 19 -29.04 23.98 -9.45
C ALA A 19 -27.92 23.01 -9.86
N LEU A 20 -26.67 23.47 -9.80
CA LEU A 20 -25.52 22.58 -9.76
C LEU A 20 -25.72 21.71 -8.52
N ALA A 21 -25.96 20.41 -8.73
CA ALA A 21 -25.85 19.45 -7.65
C ALA A 21 -24.46 19.63 -7.02
N PRO A 22 -24.33 19.65 -5.69
CA PRO A 22 -23.01 19.62 -5.08
C PRO A 22 -22.31 18.38 -5.65
N ALA A 23 -21.09 18.54 -6.16
CA ALA A 23 -20.21 17.40 -6.41
C ALA A 23 -20.22 16.62 -5.10
N GLY A 24 -20.86 15.45 -5.11
CA GLY A 24 -20.98 14.63 -3.91
C GLY A 24 -19.58 14.41 -3.38
N ALA A 25 -19.38 14.64 -2.09
CA ALA A 25 -18.17 14.16 -1.44
C ALA A 25 -18.07 12.67 -1.81
N GLN A 26 -17.06 12.30 -2.59
CA GLN A 26 -16.76 10.89 -2.81
C GLN A 26 -16.52 10.28 -1.43
N GLY A 27 -17.17 9.16 -1.14
CA GLY A 27 -16.91 8.42 0.09
C GLY A 27 -15.48 7.87 0.07
N ALA A 28 -14.97 7.48 1.24
CA ALA A 28 -13.63 6.92 1.34
C ALA A 28 -13.46 5.71 0.39
N GLU A 29 -12.26 5.58 -0.17
CA GLU A 29 -11.97 4.61 -1.23
C GLU A 29 -10.80 3.69 -0.84
N ILE A 30 -10.79 2.48 -1.41
CA ILE A 30 -9.63 1.59 -1.45
C ILE A 30 -9.23 1.38 -2.91
N TRP A 31 -7.98 1.67 -3.22
CA TRP A 31 -7.40 1.57 -4.55
C TRP A 31 -6.51 0.34 -4.63
N VAL A 32 -6.86 -0.60 -5.51
CA VAL A 32 -6.26 -1.93 -5.59
C VAL A 32 -5.58 -2.14 -6.94
N THR A 33 -4.27 -2.36 -6.95
CA THR A 33 -3.53 -2.68 -8.18
C THR A 33 -3.81 -4.11 -8.61
N ASN A 34 -4.03 -4.32 -9.92
CA ASN A 34 -4.32 -5.63 -10.51
C ASN A 34 -3.25 -5.97 -11.56
N GLU A 35 -2.29 -6.83 -11.18
CA GLU A 35 -1.07 -7.09 -11.95
C GLU A 35 -1.34 -7.57 -13.38
N LYS A 36 -2.39 -8.36 -13.59
CA LYS A 36 -2.66 -8.97 -14.91
C LYS A 36 -3.63 -8.18 -15.77
N ASP A 37 -4.15 -7.07 -15.27
CA ASP A 37 -5.08 -6.20 -15.99
C ASP A 37 -4.50 -4.82 -16.28
N ASP A 38 -3.28 -4.52 -15.83
CA ASP A 38 -2.62 -3.22 -16.00
C ASP A 38 -3.53 -2.07 -15.55
N ALA A 39 -4.22 -2.29 -14.43
CA ALA A 39 -5.30 -1.43 -13.96
C ALA A 39 -5.45 -1.43 -12.45
N ILE A 40 -6.08 -0.38 -11.93
CA ILE A 40 -6.49 -0.24 -10.54
C ILE A 40 -8.01 -0.36 -10.44
N SER A 41 -8.49 -1.16 -9.49
CA SER A 41 -9.89 -1.15 -9.07
C SER A 41 -10.07 -0.20 -7.90
N VAL A 42 -11.04 0.71 -7.98
CA VAL A 42 -11.40 1.65 -6.91
C VAL A 42 -12.66 1.13 -6.24
N ILE A 43 -12.58 0.85 -4.94
CA ILE A 43 -13.65 0.33 -4.11
C ILE A 43 -14.14 1.45 -3.20
N ASP A 44 -15.45 1.70 -3.18
CA ASP A 44 -16.07 2.59 -2.19
C ASP A 44 -16.25 1.84 -0.85
N VAL A 45 -15.77 2.43 0.24
CA VAL A 45 -15.71 1.80 1.57
C VAL A 45 -17.10 1.66 2.21
N GLU A 46 -18.05 2.55 1.88
CA GLU A 46 -19.40 2.48 2.45
C GLU A 46 -20.24 1.38 1.80
N SER A 47 -20.28 1.35 0.47
CA SER A 47 -21.05 0.37 -0.31
C SER A 47 -20.35 -0.98 -0.47
N LEU A 48 -19.03 -1.04 -0.20
CA LEU A 48 -18.18 -2.21 -0.39
C LEU A 48 -18.28 -2.76 -1.82
N SER A 49 -18.18 -1.87 -2.80
CA SER A 49 -18.31 -2.19 -4.22
C SER A 49 -17.31 -1.42 -5.09
N VAL A 50 -16.91 -2.01 -6.21
CA VAL A 50 -16.03 -1.34 -7.18
C VAL A 50 -16.82 -0.25 -7.90
N THR A 51 -16.35 0.99 -7.83
CA THR A 51 -16.97 2.17 -8.45
C THR A 51 -16.29 2.56 -9.76
N ARG A 52 -14.99 2.27 -9.90
CA ARG A 52 -14.19 2.64 -11.06
C ARG A 52 -13.05 1.66 -11.29
N THR A 53 -12.63 1.56 -12.56
CA THR A 53 -11.35 0.97 -12.95
C THR A 53 -10.49 2.05 -13.63
N VAL A 54 -9.24 2.19 -13.22
CA VAL A 54 -8.27 3.17 -13.77
C VAL A 54 -7.15 2.42 -14.48
N PRO A 55 -6.94 2.62 -15.80
CA PRO A 55 -5.81 2.01 -16.50
C PRO A 55 -4.50 2.63 -16.03
N VAL A 56 -3.47 1.79 -15.89
CA VAL A 56 -2.10 2.18 -15.50
C VAL A 56 -1.07 1.44 -16.37
N GLY A 57 0.21 1.55 -16.04
CA GLY A 57 1.27 0.80 -16.71
C GLY A 57 1.26 -0.69 -16.38
N GLU A 58 2.17 -1.42 -17.00
CA GLU A 58 2.22 -2.89 -16.97
C GLU A 58 2.63 -3.43 -15.59
N ARG A 59 1.98 -4.52 -15.16
CA ARG A 59 2.19 -5.19 -13.87
C ARG A 59 2.22 -4.20 -12.67
N PRO A 60 1.10 -3.52 -12.37
CA PRO A 60 1.06 -2.58 -11.27
C PRO A 60 1.12 -3.32 -9.92
N ARG A 61 2.02 -2.90 -9.02
CA ARG A 61 2.23 -3.49 -7.69
C ARG A 61 2.11 -2.46 -6.57
N GLY A 62 3.22 -1.90 -6.10
CA GLY A 62 3.24 -0.86 -5.06
C GLY A 62 2.32 0.31 -5.39
N VAL A 63 1.51 0.76 -4.42
CA VAL A 63 0.55 1.85 -4.58
C VAL A 63 0.44 2.66 -3.29
N THR A 64 0.49 3.98 -3.38
CA THR A 64 0.23 4.88 -2.23
C THR A 64 -0.22 6.27 -2.70
N PHE A 65 -0.77 7.06 -1.79
CA PHE A 65 -1.13 8.45 -2.03
C PHE A 65 -0.09 9.41 -1.46
N SER A 66 -0.01 10.62 -2.04
CA SER A 66 0.53 11.77 -1.31
C SER A 66 -0.30 12.03 -0.05
N ARG A 67 0.29 12.69 0.95
CA ARG A 67 -0.36 12.97 2.25
C ARG A 67 -1.67 13.75 2.10
N ASP A 68 -1.76 14.58 1.07
CA ASP A 68 -2.96 15.38 0.74
C ASP A 68 -3.93 14.66 -0.22
N TYR A 69 -3.63 13.41 -0.60
CA TYR A 69 -4.40 12.59 -1.53
C TYR A 69 -4.60 13.20 -2.92
N SER A 70 -3.81 14.21 -3.28
CA SER A 70 -3.88 14.86 -4.60
C SER A 70 -3.11 14.12 -5.69
N ARG A 71 -2.26 13.16 -5.30
CA ARG A 71 -1.46 12.32 -6.20
C ARG A 71 -1.54 10.86 -5.75
N LEU A 72 -1.70 9.98 -6.72
CA LEU A 72 -1.49 8.55 -6.54
C LEU A 72 -0.16 8.16 -7.18
N TYR A 73 0.68 7.46 -6.45
CA TYR A 73 1.90 6.83 -6.95
C TYR A 73 1.63 5.34 -7.18
N VAL A 74 2.12 4.79 -8.29
CA VAL A 74 1.96 3.38 -8.67
C VAL A 74 3.26 2.85 -9.26
N CYS A 75 3.80 1.77 -8.71
CA CYS A 75 4.85 1.00 -9.37
C CYS A 75 4.23 0.26 -10.55
N ALA A 76 4.55 0.67 -11.77
CA ALA A 76 4.26 -0.08 -12.99
C ALA A 76 5.53 -0.85 -13.36
N SER A 77 5.69 -2.00 -12.72
CA SER A 77 6.95 -2.73 -12.61
C SER A 77 7.51 -3.13 -13.99
N ASP A 78 6.70 -3.76 -14.84
CA ASP A 78 7.10 -4.15 -16.21
C ASP A 78 7.24 -2.93 -17.16
N SER A 79 6.83 -1.74 -16.73
CA SER A 79 7.03 -0.48 -17.46
C SER A 79 8.24 0.33 -16.97
N ASP A 80 9.03 -0.20 -16.04
CA ASP A 80 10.21 0.46 -15.44
C ASP A 80 9.93 1.89 -14.96
N ALA A 81 8.76 2.09 -14.35
CA ALA A 81 8.30 3.42 -13.97
C ALA A 81 7.47 3.44 -12.70
N VAL A 82 7.65 4.49 -11.90
CA VAL A 82 6.63 4.93 -10.95
C VAL A 82 5.72 5.95 -11.64
N GLN A 83 4.46 5.58 -11.86
CA GLN A 83 3.44 6.46 -12.44
C GLN A 83 2.83 7.36 -11.37
N VAL A 84 2.69 8.64 -11.69
CA VAL A 84 1.96 9.63 -10.88
C VAL A 84 0.63 9.93 -11.56
N ILE A 85 -0.46 9.63 -10.87
CA ILE A 85 -1.82 9.69 -11.40
C ILE A 85 -2.62 10.72 -10.60
N ASP A 86 -3.49 11.46 -11.30
CA ASP A 86 -4.53 12.27 -10.68
C ASP A 86 -5.68 11.36 -10.24
N PRO A 87 -5.94 11.21 -8.93
CA PRO A 87 -6.95 10.29 -8.46
C PRO A 87 -8.39 10.72 -8.76
N GLU A 88 -8.64 12.00 -9.03
CA GLU A 88 -9.98 12.46 -9.42
C GLU A 88 -10.32 12.01 -10.83
N THR A 89 -9.39 12.24 -11.76
CA THR A 89 -9.63 12.01 -13.19
C THR A 89 -9.17 10.65 -13.68
N GLY A 90 -8.28 9.98 -12.94
CA GLY A 90 -7.56 8.78 -13.38
C GLY A 90 -6.50 9.08 -14.45
N ALA A 91 -6.17 10.34 -14.70
CA ALA A 91 -5.21 10.71 -15.72
C ALA A 91 -3.77 10.50 -15.24
N LEU A 92 -2.94 9.88 -16.08
CA LEU A 92 -1.49 9.86 -15.89
C LEU A 92 -0.95 11.30 -16.01
N LEU A 93 -0.33 11.79 -14.95
CA LEU A 93 0.26 13.13 -14.91
C LEU A 93 1.70 13.14 -15.43
N HIS A 94 2.50 12.16 -15.01
CA HIS A 94 3.89 11.95 -15.41
C HIS A 94 4.43 10.66 -14.78
N ASN A 95 5.59 10.20 -15.25
CA ASN A 95 6.38 9.17 -14.59
C ASN A 95 7.48 9.82 -13.74
N LEU A 96 7.84 9.17 -12.64
CA LEU A 96 9.06 9.41 -11.89
C LEU A 96 10.14 8.42 -12.35
N PRO A 97 11.42 8.79 -12.30
CA PRO A 97 12.49 7.82 -12.51
C PRO A 97 12.46 6.77 -11.39
N SER A 98 12.63 5.48 -11.69
CA SER A 98 12.74 4.43 -10.67
C SER A 98 14.03 3.65 -10.80
N GLY A 99 14.30 3.14 -12.01
CA GLY A 99 15.19 2.00 -12.24
C GLY A 99 14.39 0.87 -12.90
N GLU A 100 15.04 -0.25 -13.17
CA GLU A 100 14.41 -1.44 -13.75
C GLU A 100 13.59 -2.18 -12.69
N ASP A 101 12.42 -2.68 -13.08
CA ASP A 101 11.48 -3.44 -12.24
C ASP A 101 11.21 -2.85 -10.83
N PRO A 102 10.57 -1.67 -10.72
CA PRO A 102 10.18 -1.12 -9.43
C PRO A 102 9.04 -1.95 -8.82
N GLU A 103 9.26 -2.48 -7.62
CA GLU A 103 8.35 -3.43 -6.98
C GLU A 103 7.43 -2.80 -5.94
N GLN A 104 8.04 -2.35 -4.83
CA GLN A 104 7.40 -1.46 -3.85
C GLN A 104 8.16 -0.15 -3.72
N PHE A 105 7.48 0.81 -3.10
CA PHE A 105 8.10 2.02 -2.60
C PHE A 105 7.55 2.35 -1.22
N ILE A 106 8.20 3.31 -0.57
CA ILE A 106 7.63 4.00 0.58
C ILE A 106 7.83 5.51 0.41
N LEU A 107 6.74 6.25 0.61
CA LEU A 107 6.77 7.72 0.63
C LEU A 107 7.18 8.18 2.03
N HIS A 108 8.26 8.92 2.11
CA HIS A 108 8.75 9.46 3.37
C HIS A 108 7.73 10.46 3.96
N PRO A 109 7.63 10.60 5.30
CA PRO A 109 6.66 11.50 5.94
C PRO A 109 6.72 12.99 5.53
N ASP A 110 7.80 13.43 4.90
CA ASP A 110 7.93 14.79 4.32
C ASP A 110 7.19 14.97 2.99
N ASP A 111 6.52 13.92 2.49
CA ASP A 111 5.73 13.91 1.25
C ASP A 111 6.54 14.21 -0.02
N ARG A 112 7.87 14.12 0.08
CA ARG A 112 8.80 14.56 -0.98
C ARG A 112 9.77 13.47 -1.40
N ARG A 113 10.34 12.71 -0.46
CA ARG A 113 11.27 11.62 -0.78
C ARG A 113 10.51 10.31 -0.97
N LEU A 114 10.54 9.75 -2.17
CA LEU A 114 10.03 8.41 -2.47
C LEU A 114 11.21 7.44 -2.58
N TYR A 115 11.24 6.42 -1.74
CA TYR A 115 12.24 5.35 -1.80
C TYR A 115 11.63 4.18 -2.54
N ILE A 116 12.29 3.70 -3.59
CA ILE A 116 11.78 2.71 -4.53
C ILE A 116 12.74 1.52 -4.54
N ALA A 117 12.22 0.31 -4.35
CA ALA A 117 12.99 -0.92 -4.53
C ALA A 117 12.94 -1.34 -6.00
N ASN A 118 14.11 -1.43 -6.64
CA ASN A 118 14.25 -1.88 -8.02
C ASN A 118 14.83 -3.29 -8.01
N GLU A 119 13.99 -4.28 -8.26
CA GLU A 119 14.26 -5.70 -7.97
C GLU A 119 15.46 -6.22 -8.79
N ASP A 120 15.48 -5.92 -10.08
CA ASP A 120 16.51 -6.41 -11.03
C ASP A 120 17.88 -5.72 -10.85
N ASP A 121 17.92 -4.52 -10.27
CA ASP A 121 19.13 -3.70 -10.14
C ASP A 121 19.91 -3.93 -8.83
N ALA A 122 19.31 -4.60 -7.83
CA ALA A 122 19.83 -4.65 -6.46
C ALA A 122 20.08 -3.25 -5.84
N VAL A 123 19.23 -2.28 -6.19
CA VAL A 123 19.35 -0.87 -5.78
C VAL A 123 18.02 -0.36 -5.22
N ALA A 124 18.10 0.45 -4.17
CA ALA A 124 17.02 1.32 -3.76
C ALA A 124 17.25 2.75 -4.31
N THR A 125 16.36 3.23 -5.17
CA THR A 125 16.42 4.60 -5.72
C THR A 125 15.60 5.55 -4.86
N VAL A 126 16.17 6.71 -4.55
CA VAL A 126 15.48 7.79 -3.83
C VAL A 126 15.14 8.91 -4.80
N VAL A 127 13.88 9.30 -4.87
CA VAL A 127 13.39 10.33 -5.79
C VAL A 127 12.72 11.47 -5.04
N ASP A 128 13.01 12.69 -5.49
CA ASP A 128 12.23 13.87 -5.16
C ASP A 128 10.96 13.89 -6.02
N THR A 129 9.79 13.69 -5.41
CA THR A 129 8.52 13.61 -6.14
C THR A 129 8.10 14.94 -6.77
N ALA A 130 8.56 16.07 -6.23
CA ALA A 130 8.22 17.40 -6.72
C ALA A 130 9.17 17.84 -7.83
N ALA A 131 10.48 17.69 -7.62
CA ALA A 131 11.51 18.01 -8.60
C ALA A 131 11.62 16.94 -9.71
N ARG A 132 11.13 15.72 -9.44
CA ARG A 132 11.16 14.54 -10.33
C ARG A 132 12.58 14.12 -10.70
N THR A 133 13.47 14.18 -9.71
CA THR A 133 14.89 13.89 -9.87
C THR A 133 15.32 12.82 -8.89
N VAL A 134 16.23 11.95 -9.32
CA VAL A 134 16.93 11.01 -8.44
C VAL A 134 17.83 11.79 -7.49
N LEU A 135 17.65 11.57 -6.19
CA LEU A 135 18.44 12.14 -5.10
C LEU A 135 19.60 11.24 -4.72
N ALA A 136 19.38 9.92 -4.72
CA ALA A 136 20.37 8.91 -4.39
C ALA A 136 20.01 7.56 -5.02
N GLN A 137 21.03 6.73 -5.20
CA GLN A 137 20.91 5.30 -5.46
C GLN A 137 21.71 4.59 -4.38
N ILE A 138 21.09 3.62 -3.73
CA ILE A 138 21.64 2.93 -2.57
C ILE A 138 21.80 1.46 -2.95
N ASP A 139 23.05 0.99 -3.00
CA ASP A 139 23.33 -0.42 -3.24
C ASP A 139 22.83 -1.25 -2.05
N VAL A 140 21.91 -2.18 -2.32
CA VAL A 140 21.32 -3.09 -1.34
C VAL A 140 21.63 -4.54 -1.74
N GLY A 141 20.96 -5.52 -1.12
CA GLY A 141 21.05 -6.91 -1.54
C GLY A 141 20.23 -7.20 -2.80
N VAL A 142 20.48 -8.36 -3.39
CA VAL A 142 19.78 -8.89 -4.58
C VAL A 142 18.27 -9.02 -4.35
N GLU A 143 17.48 -8.63 -5.35
CA GLU A 143 16.00 -8.63 -5.36
C GLU A 143 15.42 -7.83 -4.19
N PRO A 144 15.64 -6.50 -4.11
CA PRO A 144 14.95 -5.67 -3.14
C PRO A 144 13.45 -5.57 -3.44
N GLU A 145 12.62 -5.65 -2.41
CA GLU A 145 11.16 -5.58 -2.56
C GLU A 145 10.52 -4.78 -1.42
N GLY A 146 10.48 -5.35 -0.21
CA GLY A 146 9.80 -4.75 0.95
C GLY A 146 10.39 -3.42 1.41
N MET A 147 9.53 -2.42 1.62
CA MET A 147 9.91 -1.06 2.00
C MET A 147 9.21 -0.59 3.29
N ALA A 148 9.94 0.12 4.16
CA ALA A 148 9.34 0.80 5.32
C ALA A 148 10.05 2.11 5.64
N VAL A 149 9.37 3.02 6.35
CA VAL A 149 9.96 4.23 6.92
C VAL A 149 9.51 4.37 8.37
N SER A 150 10.42 4.76 9.27
CA SER A 150 10.10 4.98 10.67
C SER A 150 9.08 6.12 10.84
N PRO A 151 8.24 6.11 11.89
CA PRO A 151 7.25 7.17 12.10
C PRO A 151 7.86 8.59 12.20
N ASP A 152 9.10 8.70 12.68
CA ASP A 152 9.84 9.97 12.75
C ASP A 152 10.60 10.32 11.46
N GLY A 153 10.52 9.47 10.43
CA GLY A 153 11.12 9.65 9.11
C GLY A 153 12.62 9.35 9.01
N LYS A 154 13.31 9.06 10.12
CA LYS A 154 14.79 9.00 10.11
C LYS A 154 15.38 7.72 9.56
N VAL A 155 14.63 6.62 9.60
CA VAL A 155 15.12 5.30 9.19
C VAL A 155 14.24 4.78 8.08
N VAL A 156 14.85 4.37 6.98
CA VAL A 156 14.20 3.61 5.90
C VAL A 156 14.72 2.19 5.92
N ILE A 157 13.81 1.25 5.64
CA ILE A 157 14.13 -0.17 5.49
C ILE A 157 13.89 -0.58 4.05
N VAL A 158 14.84 -1.32 3.51
CA VAL A 158 14.71 -2.08 2.26
C VAL A 158 14.99 -3.54 2.60
N THR A 159 14.12 -4.47 2.22
CA THR A 159 14.40 -5.90 2.34
C THR A 159 14.87 -6.45 1.00
N SER A 160 15.83 -7.36 1.02
CA SER A 160 16.35 -8.05 -0.17
C SER A 160 16.05 -9.54 -0.09
N GLU A 161 15.24 -10.04 -1.02
CA GLU A 161 14.65 -11.38 -1.03
C GLU A 161 15.71 -12.48 -1.04
N THR A 162 16.51 -12.53 -2.09
CA THR A 162 17.55 -13.55 -2.28
C THR A 162 18.65 -13.44 -1.22
N SER A 163 18.93 -12.22 -0.75
CA SER A 163 19.96 -12.00 0.26
C SER A 163 19.51 -12.27 1.71
N SER A 164 18.20 -12.44 1.95
CA SER A 164 17.62 -12.65 3.29
C SER A 164 18.05 -11.57 4.29
N MET A 165 17.99 -10.31 3.88
CA MET A 165 18.43 -9.15 4.67
C MET A 165 17.36 -8.06 4.76
N ALA A 166 17.40 -7.31 5.85
CA ALA A 166 16.82 -5.97 5.96
C ALA A 166 17.95 -4.95 6.11
N HIS A 167 17.94 -3.95 5.24
CA HIS A 167 18.93 -2.87 5.15
C HIS A 167 18.39 -1.63 5.87
N TRP A 168 19.12 -1.16 6.88
CA TRP A 168 18.75 0.02 7.67
C TRP A 168 19.46 1.25 7.13
N ILE A 169 18.68 2.17 6.57
CA ILE A 169 19.15 3.34 5.84
C ILE A 169 18.82 4.59 6.65
N ASP A 170 19.83 5.44 6.85
CA ASP A 170 19.64 6.78 7.40
C ASP A 170 19.03 7.67 6.31
N ALA A 171 17.83 8.21 6.57
CA ALA A 171 17.05 8.91 5.55
C ALA A 171 17.66 10.25 5.14
N ASP A 172 18.47 10.87 5.99
CA ASP A 172 19.07 12.19 5.73
C ASP A 172 20.36 12.07 4.92
N THR A 173 21.11 11.00 5.14
CA THR A 173 22.39 10.75 4.45
C THR A 173 22.28 9.75 3.29
N HIS A 174 21.17 9.02 3.19
CA HIS A 174 20.94 7.94 2.22
C HIS A 174 22.00 6.84 2.30
N ARG A 175 22.51 6.56 3.51
CA ARG A 175 23.52 5.55 3.74
C ARG A 175 22.99 4.44 4.61
N ILE A 176 23.32 3.21 4.22
CA ILE A 176 23.13 2.04 5.08
C ILE A 176 24.03 2.17 6.31
N PHE A 177 23.45 2.13 7.50
CA PHE A 177 24.19 2.13 8.77
C PHE A 177 24.14 0.78 9.49
N ALA A 178 23.20 -0.10 9.15
CA ALA A 178 23.13 -1.47 9.66
C ALA A 178 22.46 -2.41 8.65
N ASN A 179 22.81 -3.69 8.74
CA ASN A 179 22.16 -4.78 8.00
C ASN A 179 21.81 -5.89 8.99
N THR A 180 20.58 -6.38 8.94
CA THR A 180 20.12 -7.47 9.81
C THR A 180 19.66 -8.65 8.97
N LEU A 181 20.07 -9.85 9.36
CA LEU A 181 19.60 -11.10 8.75
C LEU A 181 18.16 -11.39 9.16
N VAL A 182 17.36 -11.82 8.19
CA VAL A 182 15.99 -12.32 8.37
C VAL A 182 15.91 -13.74 7.77
N ASP A 183 14.74 -14.38 7.88
CA ASP A 183 14.55 -15.68 7.23
C ASP A 183 14.30 -15.51 5.72
N GLN A 184 14.28 -16.63 5.01
CA GLN A 184 14.31 -16.65 3.54
C GLN A 184 13.14 -15.88 2.90
N ARG A 185 13.49 -15.12 1.86
CA ARG A 185 12.58 -14.37 0.99
C ARG A 185 11.71 -13.34 1.73
N PRO A 186 12.32 -12.30 2.33
CA PRO A 186 11.56 -11.23 2.96
C PRO A 186 10.74 -10.40 1.97
N ARG A 187 9.46 -10.16 2.29
CA ARG A 187 8.48 -9.50 1.40
C ARG A 187 8.03 -8.12 1.85
N HIS A 188 7.92 -7.92 3.16
CA HIS A 188 7.35 -6.70 3.71
C HIS A 188 8.01 -6.33 5.03
N ALA A 189 8.11 -5.02 5.26
CA ALA A 189 8.57 -4.46 6.51
C ALA A 189 7.61 -3.36 6.98
N GLU A 190 7.37 -3.27 8.28
CA GLU A 190 6.56 -2.19 8.87
C GLU A 190 7.08 -1.91 10.29
N PHE A 191 7.14 -0.62 10.65
CA PHE A 191 7.41 -0.22 12.03
C PHE A 191 6.12 -0.21 12.84
N THR A 192 6.19 -0.52 14.12
CA THR A 192 5.12 -0.14 15.05
C THR A 192 4.92 1.38 15.03
N HIS A 193 3.71 1.86 15.27
CA HIS A 193 3.36 3.29 15.24
C HIS A 193 4.14 4.08 16.29
N ASP A 194 4.47 3.45 17.43
CA ASP A 194 5.35 4.02 18.44
C ASP A 194 6.85 4.07 18.03
N GLY A 195 7.19 3.49 16.86
CA GLY A 195 8.52 3.47 16.27
C GLY A 195 9.54 2.59 16.98
N LYS A 196 9.14 1.80 17.98
CA LYS A 196 10.08 1.01 18.79
C LYS A 196 10.47 -0.31 18.17
N GLN A 197 9.64 -0.88 17.30
CA GLN A 197 9.92 -2.17 16.68
C GLN A 197 9.83 -2.09 15.16
N LEU A 198 10.71 -2.83 14.49
CA LEU A 198 10.60 -3.16 13.07
C LEU A 198 10.16 -4.62 12.94
N TRP A 199 9.12 -4.86 12.18
CA TRP A 199 8.64 -6.19 11.82
C TRP A 199 8.98 -6.47 10.36
N VAL A 200 9.49 -7.65 10.05
CA VAL A 200 9.84 -8.07 8.69
C VAL A 200 9.29 -9.46 8.41
N SER A 201 8.44 -9.60 7.40
CA SER A 201 7.92 -10.89 6.96
C SER A 201 8.90 -11.61 6.04
N SER A 202 8.99 -12.93 6.19
CA SER A 202 9.79 -13.84 5.37
C SER A 202 8.89 -14.94 4.80
N GLU A 203 8.59 -14.85 3.50
CA GLU A 203 7.60 -15.71 2.83
C GLU A 203 8.00 -17.18 2.94
N ILE A 204 9.18 -17.54 2.40
CA ILE A 204 9.68 -18.92 2.43
C ILE A 204 10.12 -19.30 3.83
N GLY A 205 10.64 -18.33 4.60
CA GLY A 205 11.00 -18.53 6.01
C GLY A 205 9.84 -18.92 6.91
N GLY A 206 8.59 -18.60 6.54
CA GLY A 206 7.41 -18.92 7.33
C GLY A 206 7.29 -18.09 8.62
N THR A 207 7.99 -16.96 8.73
CA THR A 207 8.10 -16.17 9.96
C THR A 207 7.96 -14.67 9.75
N ILE A 208 7.65 -13.96 10.85
CA ILE A 208 7.95 -12.53 11.01
C ILE A 208 9.13 -12.40 11.97
N SER A 209 10.20 -11.72 11.56
CA SER A 209 11.28 -11.30 12.46
C SER A 209 10.96 -9.92 13.05
N VAL A 210 11.16 -9.77 14.37
CA VAL A 210 10.88 -8.53 15.10
C VAL A 210 12.18 -7.98 15.70
N PHE A 211 12.52 -6.75 15.36
CA PHE A 211 13.74 -6.07 15.80
C PHE A 211 13.41 -4.86 16.67
N ASP A 212 14.28 -4.57 17.63
CA ASP A 212 14.32 -3.29 18.33
C ASP A 212 14.82 -2.22 17.37
N ALA A 213 14.04 -1.17 17.14
CA ALA A 213 14.36 -0.17 16.12
C ALA A 213 15.61 0.66 16.47
N ALA A 214 15.89 0.87 17.76
CA ALA A 214 17.00 1.70 18.22
C ALA A 214 18.34 0.95 18.16
N THR A 215 18.34 -0.34 18.48
CA THR A 215 19.55 -1.17 18.62
C THR A 215 19.73 -2.21 17.53
N GLN A 216 18.73 -2.39 16.65
CA GLN A 216 18.65 -3.41 15.61
C GLN A 216 18.74 -4.85 16.15
N ALA A 217 18.56 -5.03 17.46
CA ALA A 217 18.60 -6.33 18.10
C ALA A 217 17.35 -7.14 17.73
N LEU A 218 17.54 -8.40 17.33
CA LEU A 218 16.42 -9.32 17.12
C LEU A 218 15.75 -9.60 18.46
N LEU A 219 14.52 -9.14 18.61
CA LEU A 219 13.69 -9.35 19.79
C LEU A 219 13.06 -10.75 19.78
N GLY A 220 12.77 -11.29 18.60
CA GLY A 220 12.19 -12.62 18.45
C GLY A 220 11.58 -12.84 17.07
N LYS A 221 10.97 -14.02 16.89
CA LYS A 221 10.30 -14.41 15.65
C LYS A 221 8.91 -14.94 15.95
N ILE A 222 7.98 -14.68 15.03
CA ILE A 222 6.60 -15.17 15.08
C ILE A 222 6.46 -16.19 13.96
N GLY A 223 6.11 -17.42 14.31
CA GLY A 223 5.72 -18.47 13.37
C GLY A 223 4.22 -18.68 13.37
N PHE A 224 3.74 -19.46 12.40
CA PHE A 224 2.31 -19.68 12.18
C PHE A 224 2.01 -21.17 12.05
N GLU A 225 0.88 -21.60 12.59
CA GLU A 225 0.42 -22.99 12.55
C GLU A 225 -1.09 -23.03 12.31
N ILE A 226 -1.50 -23.57 11.16
CA ILE A 226 -2.91 -23.76 10.81
C ILE A 226 -3.19 -25.25 10.74
N ARG A 227 -4.16 -25.73 11.52
CA ARG A 227 -4.49 -27.15 11.59
C ARG A 227 -4.88 -27.70 10.22
N GLY A 228 -4.16 -28.70 9.76
CA GLY A 228 -4.44 -29.38 8.49
C GLY A 228 -3.82 -28.70 7.25
N VAL A 229 -3.06 -27.62 7.43
CA VAL A 229 -2.28 -26.98 6.38
C VAL A 229 -0.81 -27.37 6.54
N ASN A 230 -0.15 -27.75 5.45
CA ASN A 230 1.29 -28.03 5.48
C ASN A 230 2.05 -26.73 5.82
N PRO A 231 2.98 -26.74 6.80
CA PRO A 231 3.81 -25.58 7.14
C PRO A 231 4.44 -24.87 5.93
N ASP A 232 4.87 -25.60 4.89
CA ASP A 232 5.48 -25.02 3.69
C ASP A 232 4.53 -24.09 2.90
N LEU A 233 3.22 -24.19 3.13
CA LEU A 233 2.20 -23.33 2.53
C LEU A 233 1.86 -22.11 3.40
N ILE A 234 2.34 -22.07 4.65
CA ILE A 234 2.04 -21.01 5.61
C ILE A 234 3.12 -19.93 5.50
N GLN A 235 2.98 -19.10 4.46
CA GLN A 235 3.99 -18.14 4.06
C GLN A 235 3.51 -16.70 4.31
N PRO A 236 4.08 -15.98 5.31
CA PRO A 236 3.69 -14.60 5.59
C PRO A 236 4.21 -13.63 4.53
N VAL A 237 3.35 -12.71 4.10
CA VAL A 237 3.65 -11.72 3.06
C VAL A 237 3.39 -10.30 3.58
N GLY A 238 2.44 -9.55 3.02
CA GLY A 238 2.04 -8.25 3.55
C GLY A 238 1.32 -8.36 4.91
N PHE A 239 1.46 -7.31 5.71
CA PHE A 239 0.74 -7.19 6.97
C PHE A 239 0.44 -5.72 7.30
N LYS A 240 -0.45 -5.49 8.26
CA LYS A 240 -0.79 -4.18 8.83
C LYS A 240 -0.91 -4.28 10.34
N ILE A 241 -0.37 -3.29 11.05
CA ILE A 241 -0.49 -3.12 12.51
C ILE A 241 -1.60 -2.10 12.79
N THR A 242 -2.45 -2.32 13.79
CA THR A 242 -3.46 -1.35 14.22
C THR A 242 -2.80 -0.09 14.77
N SER A 243 -3.47 1.06 14.65
CA SER A 243 -2.92 2.37 15.04
C SER A 243 -2.53 2.48 16.53
N ASP A 244 -3.07 1.60 17.37
CA ASP A 244 -2.76 1.48 18.79
C ASP A 244 -1.66 0.45 19.12
N ASP A 245 -1.03 -0.15 18.11
CA ASP A 245 -0.03 -1.21 18.21
C ASP A 245 -0.48 -2.42 19.05
N SER A 246 -1.78 -2.71 19.07
CA SER A 246 -2.33 -3.86 19.82
C SER A 246 -2.38 -5.13 18.98
N LEU A 247 -2.75 -5.04 17.71
CA LEU A 247 -2.94 -6.17 16.81
C LEU A 247 -2.18 -5.97 15.51
N ALA A 248 -1.76 -7.09 14.91
CA ALA A 248 -1.29 -7.15 13.54
C ALA A 248 -2.07 -8.20 12.75
N PHE A 249 -2.35 -7.91 11.49
CA PHE A 249 -3.01 -8.81 10.55
C PHE A 249 -2.01 -9.19 9.47
N VAL A 250 -1.67 -10.48 9.37
CA VAL A 250 -0.62 -10.99 8.49
C VAL A 250 -1.23 -11.89 7.42
N ALA A 251 -1.09 -11.52 6.15
CA ALA A 251 -1.52 -12.37 5.05
C ALA A 251 -0.60 -13.60 4.95
N LEU A 252 -1.21 -14.78 4.87
CA LEU A 252 -0.55 -16.07 4.73
C LEU A 252 -0.91 -16.64 3.36
N GLY A 253 -0.07 -16.34 2.37
CA GLY A 253 -0.40 -16.44 0.94
C GLY A 253 -0.94 -17.81 0.51
N PRO A 254 -0.12 -18.84 0.32
CA PRO A 254 -0.61 -20.14 -0.16
C PRO A 254 -1.59 -20.83 0.80
N ALA A 255 -1.59 -20.45 2.08
CA ALA A 255 -2.52 -20.94 3.08
C ALA A 255 -3.93 -20.34 2.95
N ASN A 256 -4.11 -19.21 2.25
CA ASN A 256 -5.40 -18.52 2.09
C ASN A 256 -5.99 -18.00 3.42
N HIS A 257 -5.13 -17.58 4.35
CA HIS A 257 -5.56 -17.06 5.64
C HIS A 257 -4.93 -15.70 5.92
N VAL A 258 -5.52 -14.97 6.85
CA VAL A 258 -4.91 -13.85 7.56
C VAL A 258 -4.75 -14.26 9.02
N ALA A 259 -3.53 -14.24 9.54
CA ALA A 259 -3.29 -14.44 10.96
C ALA A 259 -3.55 -13.14 11.73
N VAL A 260 -4.19 -13.24 12.88
CA VAL A 260 -4.32 -12.14 13.85
C VAL A 260 -3.28 -12.33 14.94
N VAL A 261 -2.43 -11.34 15.16
CA VAL A 261 -1.29 -11.42 16.08
C VAL A 261 -1.43 -10.33 17.15
N ASP A 262 -1.29 -10.70 18.42
CA ASP A 262 -1.06 -9.77 19.53
C ASP A 262 0.34 -9.19 19.42
N VAL A 263 0.45 -7.88 19.20
CA VAL A 263 1.73 -7.20 18.97
C VAL A 263 2.60 -7.17 20.23
N PRO A 264 2.10 -6.79 21.44
CA PRO A 264 2.93 -6.73 22.64
C PRO A 264 3.50 -8.10 23.05
N GLY A 265 2.69 -9.15 22.98
CA GLY A 265 3.05 -10.51 23.34
C GLY A 265 3.68 -11.32 22.20
N ARG A 266 3.57 -10.85 20.95
CA ARG A 266 4.02 -11.53 19.71
C ARG A 266 3.43 -12.92 19.58
N LYS A 267 2.12 -13.04 19.83
CA LYS A 267 1.39 -14.31 19.83
C LYS A 267 0.31 -14.30 18.78
N VAL A 268 0.24 -15.37 18.00
CA VAL A 268 -0.90 -15.58 17.10
C VAL A 268 -2.14 -15.89 17.95
N LEU A 269 -3.22 -15.16 17.68
CA LEU A 269 -4.50 -15.24 18.38
C LEU A 269 -5.52 -16.03 17.58
N ASP A 270 -5.55 -15.84 16.26
CA ASP A 270 -6.59 -16.40 15.38
C ASP A 270 -6.13 -16.47 13.92
N TYR A 271 -6.90 -17.17 13.09
CA TYR A 271 -6.72 -17.27 11.65
C TYR A 271 -8.05 -17.07 10.93
N ILE A 272 -8.11 -16.07 10.06
CA ILE A 272 -9.29 -15.71 9.28
C ILE A 272 -9.12 -16.28 7.88
N LEU A 273 -10.07 -17.10 7.42
CA LEU A 273 -10.08 -17.60 6.06
C LEU A 273 -10.44 -16.48 5.08
N VAL A 274 -9.65 -16.33 4.02
CA VAL A 274 -9.84 -15.31 2.99
C VAL A 274 -9.81 -15.92 1.58
N GLY A 275 -9.75 -15.09 0.54
CA GLY A 275 -9.59 -15.55 -0.84
C GLY A 275 -8.25 -16.25 -1.09
N ARG A 276 -8.02 -16.67 -2.34
CA ARG A 276 -6.84 -17.46 -2.67
C ARG A 276 -5.61 -16.59 -2.90
N ARG A 277 -4.50 -16.93 -2.25
CA ARG A 277 -3.22 -16.23 -2.29
C ARG A 277 -3.35 -14.75 -1.88
N PRO A 278 -3.71 -14.45 -0.61
CA PRO A 278 -3.61 -13.09 -0.09
C PRO A 278 -2.19 -12.54 -0.22
N TRP A 279 -2.07 -11.24 -0.48
CA TRP A 279 -0.80 -10.52 -0.66
C TRP A 279 -0.65 -9.35 0.32
N HIS A 280 -1.09 -8.15 -0.08
CA HIS A 280 -1.06 -6.95 0.76
C HIS A 280 -2.46 -6.55 1.20
N MET A 281 -2.53 -5.48 1.98
CA MET A 281 -3.77 -5.02 2.56
C MET A 281 -3.72 -3.54 2.89
N ALA A 282 -4.89 -2.91 2.90
CA ALA A 282 -5.10 -1.53 3.34
C ALA A 282 -6.10 -1.52 4.49
N MET A 283 -5.79 -0.75 5.53
CA MET A 283 -6.66 -0.57 6.70
C MET A 283 -7.27 0.83 6.66
N THR A 284 -8.52 0.96 7.09
CA THR A 284 -9.13 2.28 7.29
C THR A 284 -8.44 2.97 8.47
N PRO A 285 -8.28 4.31 8.47
CA PRO A 285 -7.55 5.02 9.53
C PRO A 285 -8.17 4.92 10.94
N ASP A 286 -9.42 4.46 11.02
CA ASP A 286 -10.13 4.21 12.28
C ASP A 286 -10.04 2.74 12.74
N ASP A 287 -9.19 1.95 12.09
CA ASP A 287 -8.96 0.52 12.33
C ASP A 287 -10.24 -0.34 12.33
N LYS A 288 -11.30 0.09 11.64
CA LYS A 288 -12.55 -0.70 11.60
C LYS A 288 -12.52 -1.79 10.55
N LEU A 289 -12.01 -1.47 9.36
CA LEU A 289 -12.04 -2.36 8.22
C LEU A 289 -10.64 -2.56 7.65
N LEU A 290 -10.34 -3.80 7.30
CA LEU A 290 -9.14 -4.21 6.61
C LEU A 290 -9.51 -4.85 5.27
N PHE A 291 -8.84 -4.41 4.20
CA PHE A 291 -9.08 -4.87 2.83
C PHE A 291 -7.87 -5.65 2.35
N VAL A 292 -8.03 -6.96 2.16
CA VAL A 292 -6.95 -7.89 1.83
C VAL A 292 -7.06 -8.32 0.37
N THR A 293 -6.01 -8.09 -0.41
CA THR A 293 -5.98 -8.45 -1.84
C THR A 293 -5.65 -9.93 -2.01
N ASN A 294 -6.50 -10.66 -2.75
CA ASN A 294 -6.32 -12.08 -2.99
C ASN A 294 -6.00 -12.34 -4.47
N GLY A 295 -4.71 -12.52 -4.77
CA GLY A 295 -4.21 -12.54 -6.15
C GLY A 295 -4.87 -13.61 -7.02
N VAL A 296 -4.91 -14.85 -6.55
CA VAL A 296 -5.34 -16.01 -7.35
C VAL A 296 -6.86 -16.13 -7.46
N SER A 297 -7.63 -15.60 -6.51
CA SER A 297 -9.10 -15.51 -6.64
C SER A 297 -9.56 -14.25 -7.37
N GLY A 298 -8.70 -13.21 -7.47
CA GLY A 298 -9.03 -11.96 -8.13
C GLY A 298 -10.08 -11.15 -7.37
N ASP A 299 -10.03 -11.18 -6.05
CA ASP A 299 -10.98 -10.50 -5.18
C ASP A 299 -10.26 -9.84 -4.00
N VAL A 300 -11.01 -9.02 -3.27
CA VAL A 300 -10.60 -8.40 -2.01
C VAL A 300 -11.50 -8.92 -0.91
N THR A 301 -10.92 -9.45 0.16
CA THR A 301 -11.67 -9.79 1.37
C THR A 301 -11.67 -8.59 2.31
N VAL A 302 -12.85 -8.18 2.77
CA VAL A 302 -13.04 -7.16 3.80
C VAL A 302 -13.18 -7.86 5.14
N ILE A 303 -12.38 -7.44 6.10
CA ILE A 303 -12.34 -7.95 7.47
C ILE A 303 -12.79 -6.85 8.41
N ASP A 304 -13.73 -7.16 9.31
CA ASP A 304 -14.00 -6.35 10.49
C ASP A 304 -12.90 -6.64 11.52
N VAL A 305 -12.11 -5.62 11.82
CA VAL A 305 -10.90 -5.73 12.65
C VAL A 305 -11.23 -6.07 14.10
N ALA A 306 -12.30 -5.49 14.64
CA ALA A 306 -12.69 -5.69 16.04
C ALA A 306 -13.30 -7.09 16.25
N ALA A 307 -14.15 -7.52 15.32
CA ALA A 307 -14.73 -8.86 15.32
C ALA A 307 -13.72 -9.93 14.90
N ARG A 308 -12.68 -9.56 14.13
CA ARG A 308 -11.70 -10.48 13.52
C ARG A 308 -12.37 -11.46 12.56
N GLU A 309 -13.31 -10.96 11.78
CA GLU A 309 -14.13 -11.79 10.89
C GLU A 309 -14.13 -11.21 9.46
N ALA A 310 -14.06 -12.09 8.46
CA ALA A 310 -14.30 -11.70 7.08
C ALA A 310 -15.80 -11.40 6.89
N VAL A 311 -16.12 -10.17 6.50
CA VAL A 311 -17.51 -9.68 6.38
C VAL A 311 -17.98 -9.58 4.92
N LYS A 312 -17.06 -9.47 3.97
CA LYS A 312 -17.40 -9.33 2.55
C LYS A 312 -16.26 -9.80 1.64
N THR A 313 -16.61 -10.28 0.45
CA THR A 313 -15.68 -10.45 -0.66
C THR A 313 -16.14 -9.58 -1.83
N ILE A 314 -15.22 -8.82 -2.40
CA ILE A 314 -15.45 -7.86 -3.50
C ILE A 314 -14.64 -8.33 -4.71
N LYS A 315 -15.31 -8.55 -5.84
CA LYS A 315 -14.62 -8.92 -7.08
C LYS A 315 -13.89 -7.69 -7.64
N VAL A 316 -12.61 -7.85 -7.99
CA VAL A 316 -11.77 -6.84 -8.64
C VAL A 316 -11.15 -7.43 -9.92
N GLY A 317 -10.09 -6.81 -10.42
CA GLY A 317 -9.30 -7.33 -11.53
C GLY A 317 -8.54 -8.62 -11.20
N ARG A 318 -7.75 -9.09 -12.16
CA ARG A 318 -6.94 -10.30 -12.06
C ARG A 318 -5.63 -10.01 -11.33
N TYR A 319 -5.26 -10.90 -10.41
CA TYR A 319 -4.04 -10.77 -9.58
C TYR A 319 -3.97 -9.43 -8.84
N PRO A 320 -4.97 -9.10 -7.99
CA PRO A 320 -4.86 -7.95 -7.12
C PRO A 320 -3.70 -8.14 -6.14
N TRP A 321 -2.90 -7.09 -5.97
CA TRP A 321 -1.64 -7.18 -5.22
C TRP A 321 -1.52 -6.11 -4.15
N GLY A 322 -1.41 -4.84 -4.52
CA GLY A 322 -1.29 -3.70 -3.60
C GLY A 322 -2.66 -3.09 -3.28
N ALA A 323 -2.75 -2.41 -2.15
CA ALA A 323 -3.94 -1.65 -1.77
C ALA A 323 -3.55 -0.36 -1.03
N ALA A 324 -4.25 0.75 -1.31
CA ALA A 324 -4.08 2.03 -0.63
C ALA A 324 -5.44 2.65 -0.30
N TRP A 325 -5.54 3.29 0.87
CA TRP A 325 -6.74 4.00 1.30
C TRP A 325 -6.71 5.48 0.90
N ARG A 326 -7.88 6.04 0.63
CA ARG A 326 -8.13 7.46 0.35
C ARG A 326 -9.40 7.93 1.09
N PRO A 327 -9.43 9.13 1.70
CA PRO A 327 -10.58 9.66 2.42
C PRO A 327 -11.79 10.00 1.56
#